data_AF-A0A5J4R6Q1-F1
#
_entry.id   AF-A0A5J4R6Q1-F1
#
_cell.length_a   1.000
_cell.length_b   1.000
_cell.length_c   1.000
_cell.angle_alpha   90.00
_cell.angle_beta   90.00
_cell.angle_gamma   90.00
#
_symmetry.space_group_name_H-M   'P 1'
#
loop_
_entity.id
_entity.type
_entity.pdbx_description
1 polymer ?
#
loop_
_entity_poly.entity_id
_entity_poly.type
_entity_poly.pdbx_seq_one_letter_code
_entity_poly.pdbx_strand_id
1 'polypeptide(L)'
;MIRLELGIYALPDKSKTDFFIANTDDISQMSEQVKKQFPFIDFCVWNSKVIIPYMHHVPNLNCLFVDVKRDASEAVFNSLNTNPSKRVFLMPTQTDFDRYINGNEAVIVRPLVSEAPLHIIEGIPTPTIEKILVDMVGDVEFSFLQGTEMHFVYANIFEKHKVNKNKIVRYATRRGRKEEVQQLLKDNNL
;
A
#
# COMPACT_ATOMS: atom_id res chain seq x y z
N MET A 1 4.84 -9.78 28.67
CA MET A 1 5.45 -11.14 28.68
C MET A 1 5.01 -11.81 29.96
N ILE A 2 4.38 -12.97 29.87
CA ILE A 2 3.88 -13.70 31.05
C ILE A 2 4.84 -14.86 31.29
N ARG A 3 5.42 -14.93 32.47
CA ARG A 3 6.31 -16.04 32.84
C ARG A 3 5.44 -17.22 33.25
N LEU A 4 5.54 -18.32 32.50
CA LEU A 4 4.79 -19.54 32.78
C LEU A 4 5.60 -20.47 33.68
N GLU A 5 6.91 -20.63 33.42
CA GLU A 5 7.84 -21.43 34.24
C GLU A 5 9.27 -20.84 34.21
N LEU A 6 10.23 -21.48 34.89
CA LEU A 6 11.66 -21.14 34.81
C LEU A 6 12.16 -21.27 33.36
N GLY A 7 12.39 -20.13 32.71
CA GLY A 7 12.89 -20.08 31.33
C GLY A 7 11.82 -20.15 30.25
N ILE A 8 10.54 -20.38 30.60
CA ILE A 8 9.43 -20.43 29.64
C ILE A 8 8.60 -19.14 29.76
N TYR A 9 8.69 -18.33 28.72
CA TYR A 9 7.92 -17.09 28.59
C TYR A 9 6.89 -17.27 27.49
N ALA A 10 5.62 -17.01 27.82
CA ALA A 10 4.60 -16.80 26.81
C ALA A 10 4.56 -15.32 26.44
N LEU A 11 4.60 -15.05 25.13
CA LEU A 11 4.07 -13.78 24.65
C LEU A 11 2.58 -13.75 24.99
N PRO A 12 2.04 -12.63 25.49
CA PRO A 12 0.61 -12.52 25.72
C PRO A 12 -0.09 -12.85 24.39
N ASP A 13 -1.18 -13.60 24.47
CA ASP A 13 -2.01 -14.02 23.33
C ASP A 13 -2.07 -12.88 22.30
N LYS A 14 -1.38 -13.03 21.17
CA LYS A 14 -1.19 -11.94 20.19
C LYS A 14 -2.53 -11.72 19.52
N SER A 15 -3.42 -10.97 20.15
CA SER A 15 -4.65 -10.51 19.52
C SER A 15 -4.22 -9.72 18.29
N LYS A 16 -4.57 -10.24 17.10
CA LYS A 16 -4.27 -9.57 15.83
C LYS A 16 -4.79 -8.13 15.89
N THR A 17 -3.97 -7.17 15.50
CA THR A 17 -4.33 -5.75 15.58
C THR A 17 -5.02 -5.30 14.30
N ASP A 18 -5.80 -4.23 14.40
CA ASP A 18 -6.29 -3.54 13.22
C ASP A 18 -5.13 -2.75 12.57
N PHE A 19 -5.13 -2.67 11.23
CA PHE A 19 -4.09 -1.98 10.48
C PHE A 19 -4.51 -0.54 10.18
N PHE A 20 -3.62 0.40 10.50
CA PHE A 20 -3.80 1.82 10.22
C PHE A 20 -2.50 2.43 9.71
N ILE A 21 -2.62 3.38 8.78
CA ILE A 21 -1.49 4.17 8.31
C ILE A 21 -1.45 5.45 9.14
N ALA A 22 -0.32 5.70 9.79
CA ALA A 22 -0.10 6.91 10.55
C ALA A 22 -0.17 8.14 9.63
N ASN A 23 -0.80 9.21 10.12
CA ASN A 23 -0.83 10.47 9.41
C ASN A 23 0.50 11.20 9.57
N THR A 24 1.37 11.05 8.57
CA THR A 24 2.66 11.74 8.49
C THR A 24 2.51 13.05 7.72
N ASP A 25 3.45 13.98 7.91
CA ASP A 25 3.40 15.32 7.28
C ASP A 25 3.33 15.28 5.75
N ASP A 26 3.98 14.31 5.11
CA ASP A 26 3.91 14.10 3.66
C ASP A 26 2.51 13.66 3.19
N ILE A 27 1.85 12.78 3.95
CA ILE A 27 0.50 12.31 3.67
C ILE A 27 -0.53 13.44 3.88
N SER A 28 -0.44 14.17 5.00
CA SER A 28 -1.37 15.26 5.31
C SER A 28 -1.27 16.39 4.29
N GLN A 29 -0.06 16.89 4.00
CA GLN A 29 0.15 17.95 3.02
C GLN A 29 -0.32 17.56 1.62
N MET A 30 -0.06 16.31 1.21
CA MET A 30 -0.50 15.82 -0.10
C MET A 30 -2.02 15.69 -0.17
N SER A 31 -2.64 15.14 0.87
CA SER A 31 -4.10 15.03 0.98
C SER A 31 -4.78 16.41 0.93
N GLU A 32 -4.27 17.39 1.67
CA GLU A 32 -4.77 18.76 1.65
C GLU A 32 -4.63 19.41 0.28
N GLN A 33 -3.47 19.23 -0.39
CA GLN A 33 -3.23 19.75 -1.72
C GLN A 33 -4.25 19.19 -2.73
N VAL A 34 -4.44 17.86 -2.74
CA VAL A 34 -5.39 17.19 -3.64
C VAL A 34 -6.82 17.62 -3.33
N LYS A 35 -7.23 17.61 -2.06
CA LYS A 35 -8.59 17.99 -1.63
C LYS A 35 -8.94 19.44 -1.94
N LYS A 36 -7.98 20.37 -1.84
CA LYS A 36 -8.19 21.79 -2.17
C LYS A 36 -8.45 22.01 -3.66
N GLN A 37 -7.72 21.30 -4.51
CA GLN A 37 -7.81 21.47 -5.96
C GLN A 37 -8.92 20.62 -6.59
N PHE A 38 -9.21 19.47 -5.98
CA PHE A 38 -10.17 18.48 -6.47
C PHE A 38 -11.11 18.03 -5.34
N PRO A 39 -12.01 18.91 -4.85
CA PRO A 39 -12.80 18.65 -3.64
C PRO A 39 -13.81 17.50 -3.77
N PHE A 40 -14.15 17.09 -5.00
CA PHE A 40 -15.18 16.09 -5.28
C PHE A 40 -14.65 14.76 -5.82
N ILE A 41 -13.32 14.60 -5.94
CA ILE A 41 -12.75 13.35 -6.44
C ILE A 41 -12.59 12.34 -5.29
N ASP A 42 -12.82 11.07 -5.60
CA ASP A 42 -12.41 9.98 -4.72
C ASP A 42 -10.91 9.77 -4.89
N PHE A 43 -10.18 9.80 -3.77
CA PHE A 43 -8.74 9.59 -3.75
C PHE A 43 -8.31 8.82 -2.51
N CYS A 44 -7.09 8.31 -2.51
CA CYS A 44 -6.40 7.87 -1.29
C CYS A 44 -4.91 8.23 -1.36
N VAL A 45 -4.32 8.55 -0.21
CA VAL A 45 -2.89 8.90 -0.10
C VAL A 45 -2.22 7.97 0.88
N TRP A 46 -1.04 7.45 0.53
CA TRP A 46 -0.25 6.63 1.44
C TRP A 46 1.21 6.51 1.01
N ASN A 47 2.09 6.28 1.98
CA ASN A 47 3.51 6.08 1.74
C ASN A 47 3.83 4.59 1.66
N SER A 48 4.68 4.20 0.70
CA SER A 48 5.18 2.85 0.53
C SER A 48 5.89 2.29 1.77
N LYS A 49 6.46 3.14 2.63
CA LYS A 49 7.16 2.74 3.87
C LYS A 49 6.32 1.88 4.81
N VAL A 50 4.99 1.93 4.70
CA VAL A 50 4.08 1.12 5.52
C VAL A 50 4.29 -0.39 5.36
N ILE A 51 4.88 -0.85 4.25
CA ILE A 51 5.13 -2.28 4.03
C ILE A 51 6.44 -2.79 4.63
N ILE A 52 7.39 -1.88 4.91
CA ILE A 52 8.75 -2.22 5.39
C ILE A 52 8.73 -3.15 6.63
N PRO A 53 7.85 -2.94 7.65
CA PRO A 53 7.83 -3.80 8.84
C PRO A 53 7.41 -5.27 8.61
N TYR A 54 6.97 -5.62 7.39
CA TYR A 54 6.56 -6.97 7.02
C TYR A 54 7.56 -7.65 6.09
N MET A 55 8.57 -6.92 5.61
CA MET A 55 9.58 -7.43 4.70
C MET A 55 10.76 -8.06 5.44
N HIS A 56 11.44 -8.99 4.78
CA HIS A 56 12.69 -9.57 5.27
C HIS A 56 13.88 -8.68 4.90
N HIS A 57 13.89 -8.15 3.67
CA HIS A 57 14.92 -7.25 3.17
C HIS A 57 14.39 -5.82 3.10
N VAL A 58 15.06 -4.86 3.73
CA VAL A 58 14.60 -3.46 3.70
C VAL A 58 14.92 -2.85 2.33
N PRO A 59 13.89 -2.49 1.52
CA PRO A 59 14.10 -1.85 0.24
C PRO A 59 14.37 -0.34 0.45
N ASN A 60 15.04 0.30 -0.51
CA ASN A 60 15.08 1.75 -0.56
C ASN A 60 13.80 2.30 -1.21
N LEU A 61 12.67 2.10 -0.54
CA LEU A 61 11.34 2.40 -1.04
C LEU A 61 10.76 3.67 -0.37
N ASN A 62 10.71 4.76 -1.13
CA ASN A 62 10.24 6.06 -0.63
C ASN A 62 9.26 6.72 -1.63
N CYS A 63 8.17 6.02 -1.93
CA CYS A 63 7.12 6.47 -2.84
C CYS A 63 5.89 6.93 -2.05
N LEU A 64 5.43 8.14 -2.32
CA LEU A 64 4.13 8.63 -1.87
C LEU A 64 3.11 8.39 -2.99
N PHE A 65 2.13 7.53 -2.74
CA PHE A 65 1.09 7.19 -3.68
C PHE A 65 -0.10 8.13 -3.55
N VAL A 66 -0.60 8.59 -4.70
CA VAL A 66 -1.82 9.36 -4.84
C VAL A 66 -2.73 8.58 -5.79
N ASP A 67 -3.62 7.78 -5.20
CA ASP A 67 -4.55 6.95 -5.94
C ASP A 67 -5.81 7.77 -6.20
N VAL A 68 -6.15 8.04 -7.46
CA VAL A 68 -7.28 8.88 -7.85
C VAL A 68 -8.08 8.22 -8.96
N LYS A 69 -9.36 8.57 -9.13
CA LYS A 69 -10.14 8.05 -10.27
C LYS A 69 -9.42 8.30 -11.60
N ARG A 70 -9.53 7.34 -12.52
CA ARG A 70 -8.78 7.31 -13.79
C ARG A 70 -9.03 8.54 -14.67
N ASP A 71 -10.22 9.10 -14.64
CA ASP A 71 -10.59 10.33 -15.35
C ASP A 71 -9.93 11.59 -14.75
N ALA A 72 -9.54 11.55 -13.47
CA ALA A 72 -8.88 12.64 -12.77
C ALA A 72 -7.35 12.51 -12.71
N SER A 73 -6.76 11.36 -13.05
CA SER A 73 -5.33 11.10 -12.84
C SER A 73 -4.42 12.08 -13.57
N GLU A 74 -4.75 12.43 -14.82
CA GLU A 74 -3.98 13.39 -15.62
C GLU A 74 -4.02 14.79 -15.00
N ALA A 75 -5.21 15.25 -14.59
CA ALA A 75 -5.39 16.57 -13.99
C ALA A 75 -4.66 16.68 -12.65
N VAL A 76 -4.76 15.64 -11.82
CA VAL A 76 -4.06 15.55 -10.54
C VAL A 76 -2.54 15.54 -10.78
N PHE A 77 -2.05 14.73 -11.71
CA PHE A 77 -0.62 14.70 -12.08
C PHE A 77 -0.13 16.09 -12.49
N ASN A 78 -0.77 16.75 -13.45
CA ASN A 78 -0.36 18.07 -13.93
C ASN A 78 -0.33 19.11 -12.80
N SER A 79 -1.32 19.05 -11.91
CA SER A 79 -1.40 19.95 -10.77
C SER A 79 -0.29 19.73 -9.73
N LEU A 80 0.03 18.47 -9.44
CA LEU A 80 1.13 18.12 -8.53
C LEU A 80 2.50 18.43 -9.14
N ASN A 81 2.65 18.23 -10.46
CA ASN A 81 3.89 18.42 -11.21
C ASN A 81 4.22 19.91 -11.48
N THR A 82 3.41 20.84 -11.01
CA THR A 82 3.70 22.28 -11.10
C THR A 82 4.85 22.69 -10.18
N ASN A 83 5.12 21.93 -9.11
CA ASN A 83 6.26 22.19 -8.22
C ASN A 83 7.51 21.42 -8.70
N PRO A 84 8.56 22.12 -9.19
CA PRO A 84 9.76 21.46 -9.71
C PRO A 84 10.58 20.73 -8.63
N SER A 85 10.34 20.99 -7.34
CA SER A 85 11.01 20.26 -6.26
C SER A 85 10.43 18.86 -6.01
N LYS A 86 9.24 18.57 -6.56
CA LYS A 86 8.57 17.27 -6.40
C LYS A 86 8.79 16.43 -7.65
N ARG A 87 9.22 15.18 -7.46
CA ARG A 87 9.38 14.21 -8.55
C ARG A 87 8.07 13.46 -8.72
N VAL A 88 7.20 13.96 -9.59
CA VAL A 88 5.87 13.39 -9.80
C VAL A 88 5.87 12.51 -11.03
N PHE A 89 5.30 11.31 -10.93
CA PHE A 89 5.17 10.36 -12.03
C PHE A 89 3.72 9.94 -12.17
N LEU A 90 3.23 9.88 -13.41
CA LEU A 90 1.91 9.37 -13.72
C LEU A 90 2.03 7.93 -14.22
N MET A 91 1.46 6.98 -13.49
CA MET A 91 1.38 5.56 -13.89
C MET A 91 2.68 5.03 -14.51
N PRO A 92 3.82 5.10 -13.78
CA PRO A 92 5.11 4.77 -14.36
C PRO A 92 5.13 3.34 -14.89
N THR A 93 5.86 3.11 -15.99
CA THR A 93 6.17 1.76 -16.44
C THR A 93 7.28 1.16 -15.56
N GLN A 94 7.52 -0.16 -15.69
CA GLN A 94 8.67 -0.79 -15.03
C GLN A 94 9.99 -0.11 -15.42
N THR A 95 10.15 0.28 -16.69
CA THR A 95 11.36 0.98 -17.15
C THR A 95 11.50 2.36 -16.52
N ASP A 96 10.40 3.10 -16.36
CA ASP A 96 10.42 4.40 -15.67
C ASP A 96 10.78 4.21 -14.20
N PHE A 97 10.23 3.18 -13.56
CA PHE A 97 10.50 2.87 -12.17
C PHE A 97 11.98 2.57 -11.95
N ASP A 98 12.55 1.64 -12.72
CA ASP A 98 13.94 1.20 -12.58
C ASP A 98 14.95 2.32 -12.86
N ARG A 99 14.69 3.16 -13.86
CA ARG A 99 15.63 4.20 -14.30
C ARG A 99 15.54 5.48 -13.49
N TYR A 100 14.35 5.85 -13.05
CA TYR A 100 14.10 7.18 -12.51
C TYR A 100 13.56 7.14 -11.09
N ILE A 101 12.75 6.17 -10.70
CA ILE A 101 12.05 6.22 -9.41
C ILE A 101 12.83 5.50 -8.32
N ASN A 102 13.37 4.32 -8.63
CA ASN A 102 14.00 3.43 -7.66
C ASN A 102 15.09 4.15 -6.85
N GLY A 103 15.04 3.98 -5.52
CA GLY A 103 15.99 4.55 -4.57
C GLY A 103 15.88 6.06 -4.32
N ASN A 104 14.87 6.72 -4.88
CA ASN A 104 14.66 8.16 -4.72
C ASN A 104 13.25 8.46 -4.23
N GLU A 105 13.07 9.64 -3.63
CA GLU A 105 11.75 10.15 -3.31
C GLU A 105 10.94 10.44 -4.57
N ALA A 106 9.70 9.97 -4.58
CA ALA A 106 8.78 10.15 -5.70
C ALA A 106 7.33 10.21 -5.24
N VAL A 107 6.54 11.02 -5.93
CA VAL A 107 5.08 11.03 -5.85
C VAL A 107 4.53 10.29 -7.06
N ILE A 108 3.74 9.26 -6.85
CA ILE A 108 3.20 8.45 -7.93
C ILE A 108 1.69 8.60 -7.97
N VAL A 109 1.20 9.17 -9.07
CA VAL A 109 -0.24 9.30 -9.35
C VAL A 109 -0.67 8.08 -10.15
N ARG A 110 -1.64 7.34 -9.62
CA ARG A 110 -2.11 6.09 -10.23
C ARG A 110 -3.61 5.89 -10.04
N PRO A 111 -4.26 5.01 -10.83
CA PRO A 111 -5.71 4.87 -10.77
C PRO A 111 -6.17 4.18 -9.49
N LEU A 112 -7.11 4.82 -8.79
CA LEU A 112 -7.92 4.22 -7.75
C LEU A 112 -8.97 3.32 -8.39
N VAL A 113 -8.73 2.01 -8.32
CA VAL A 113 -9.65 1.01 -8.87
C VAL A 113 -10.94 0.96 -8.05
N SER A 114 -12.08 0.78 -8.73
CA SER A 114 -13.41 0.73 -8.12
C SER A 114 -13.47 -0.27 -6.96
N GLU A 115 -14.19 0.08 -5.89
CA GLU A 115 -14.36 -0.75 -4.69
C GLU A 115 -13.04 -1.06 -3.96
N ALA A 116 -11.98 -0.27 -4.22
CA ALA A 116 -10.77 -0.26 -3.42
C ALA A 116 -11.13 -0.18 -1.93
N PRO A 117 -10.66 -1.11 -1.08
CA PRO A 117 -10.95 -1.05 0.33
C PRO A 117 -10.10 0.05 0.95
N LEU A 118 -10.79 1.11 1.40
CA LEU A 118 -10.22 2.28 2.05
C LEU A 118 -10.78 2.41 3.46
N HIS A 119 -10.09 3.18 4.27
CA HIS A 119 -10.58 3.68 5.55
C HIS A 119 -10.22 5.16 5.69
N ILE A 120 -10.85 5.86 6.63
CA ILE A 120 -10.61 7.29 6.88
C ILE A 120 -9.90 7.41 8.22
N ILE A 121 -8.69 7.93 8.20
CA ILE A 121 -7.91 8.28 9.40
C ILE A 121 -7.74 9.79 9.40
N GLU A 122 -8.21 10.45 10.46
CA GLU A 122 -8.07 11.91 10.62
C GLU A 122 -8.60 12.71 9.41
N GLY A 123 -9.66 12.20 8.76
CA GLY A 123 -10.25 12.84 7.59
C GLY A 123 -9.51 12.60 6.27
N ILE A 124 -8.46 11.78 6.28
CA ILE A 124 -7.66 11.40 5.11
C ILE A 124 -8.04 9.98 4.69
N PRO A 125 -8.44 9.76 3.42
CA PRO A 125 -8.65 8.41 2.90
C PRO A 125 -7.32 7.68 2.71
N THR A 126 -7.17 6.53 3.33
CA THR A 126 -5.98 5.66 3.28
C THR A 126 -6.38 4.22 2.91
N PRO A 127 -5.49 3.45 2.26
CA PRO A 127 -5.77 2.07 1.89
C PRO A 127 -5.84 1.16 3.11
N THR A 128 -6.74 0.17 3.12
CA THR A 128 -6.65 -0.92 4.09
C THR A 128 -5.51 -1.88 3.72
N ILE A 129 -5.13 -2.76 4.66
CA ILE A 129 -4.10 -3.76 4.40
C ILE A 129 -4.48 -4.72 3.27
N GLU A 130 -5.77 -5.01 3.08
CA GLU A 130 -6.24 -5.84 1.97
C GLU A 130 -5.98 -5.21 0.61
N LYS A 131 -6.10 -3.87 0.51
CA LYS A 131 -5.76 -3.16 -0.72
C LYS A 131 -4.26 -3.30 -1.01
N ILE A 132 -3.43 -3.04 0.00
CA ILE A 132 -1.97 -3.10 -0.12
C ILE A 132 -1.52 -4.51 -0.55
N LEU A 133 -2.05 -5.57 0.08
CA LEU A 133 -1.75 -6.96 -0.28
C LEU A 133 -2.02 -7.26 -1.76
N VAL A 134 -3.13 -6.77 -2.31
CA VAL A 134 -3.49 -6.99 -3.73
C VAL A 134 -2.67 -6.12 -4.67
N ASP A 135 -2.40 -4.87 -4.29
CA ASP A 135 -1.60 -3.94 -5.10
C ASP A 135 -0.17 -4.48 -5.25
N MET A 136 0.44 -4.99 -4.17
CA MET A 136 1.80 -5.57 -4.18
C MET A 136 2.00 -6.70 -5.19
N VAL A 137 0.95 -7.47 -5.52
CA VAL A 137 1.08 -8.66 -6.38
C VAL A 137 1.47 -8.33 -7.83
N GLY A 138 1.14 -7.14 -8.34
CA GLY A 138 1.42 -6.84 -9.75
C GLY A 138 1.62 -5.38 -10.09
N ASP A 139 1.72 -4.49 -9.11
CA ASP A 139 2.07 -3.09 -9.36
C ASP A 139 3.59 -3.00 -9.54
N VAL A 140 4.02 -2.19 -10.51
CA VAL A 140 5.44 -2.10 -10.91
C VAL A 140 6.32 -1.62 -9.75
N GLU A 141 5.75 -0.83 -8.85
CA GLU A 141 6.42 -0.29 -7.68
C GLU A 141 6.73 -1.35 -6.64
N PHE A 142 6.16 -2.54 -6.78
CA PHE A 142 6.35 -3.69 -5.89
C PHE A 142 6.94 -4.89 -6.65
N SER A 143 7.42 -4.73 -7.88
CA SER A 143 7.95 -5.84 -8.67
C SER A 143 9.20 -6.50 -8.07
N PHE A 144 9.87 -5.84 -7.12
CA PHE A 144 10.95 -6.43 -6.32
C PHE A 144 10.44 -7.47 -5.29
N LEU A 145 9.15 -7.45 -4.94
CA LEU A 145 8.50 -8.45 -4.08
C LEU A 145 8.14 -9.68 -4.92
N GLN A 146 9.12 -10.51 -5.25
CA GLN A 146 8.87 -11.77 -5.97
C GLN A 146 9.36 -12.98 -5.18
N GLY A 147 8.77 -14.14 -5.51
CA GLY A 147 9.10 -15.41 -4.88
C GLY A 147 8.92 -15.35 -3.36
N THR A 148 9.91 -15.85 -2.63
CA THR A 148 9.86 -16.04 -1.17
C THR A 148 9.54 -14.76 -0.40
N GLU A 149 9.97 -13.58 -0.88
CA GLU A 149 9.71 -12.31 -0.19
C GLU A 149 8.21 -11.98 -0.13
N MET A 150 7.48 -12.24 -1.22
CA MET A 150 6.02 -12.05 -1.26
C MET A 150 5.31 -12.95 -0.24
N HIS A 151 5.71 -14.22 -0.16
CA HIS A 151 5.17 -15.17 0.83
C HIS A 151 5.46 -14.72 2.26
N PHE A 152 6.68 -14.23 2.53
CA PHE A 152 7.08 -13.72 3.84
C PHE A 152 6.24 -12.50 4.26
N VAL A 153 6.04 -11.54 3.35
CA VAL A 153 5.19 -10.36 3.59
C VAL A 153 3.75 -10.77 3.90
N TYR A 154 3.17 -11.68 3.10
CA TYR A 154 1.82 -12.19 3.33
C TYR A 154 1.70 -12.87 4.71
N ALA A 155 2.61 -13.78 5.04
CA ALA A 155 2.61 -14.49 6.32
C ALA A 155 2.69 -13.51 7.51
N ASN A 156 3.62 -12.55 7.47
CA ASN A 156 3.80 -11.56 8.52
C ASN A 156 2.58 -10.66 8.72
N ILE A 157 1.96 -10.22 7.62
CA ILE A 157 0.76 -9.38 7.68
C ILE A 157 -0.39 -10.16 8.31
N PHE A 158 -0.61 -11.41 7.91
CA PHE A 158 -1.68 -12.24 8.48
C PHE A 158 -1.42 -12.68 9.91
N GLU A 159 -0.16 -12.81 10.34
CA GLU A 159 0.18 -13.06 11.75
C GLU A 159 -0.16 -11.83 12.61
N LYS A 160 0.18 -10.63 12.15
CA LYS A 160 0.08 -9.40 12.94
C LYS A 160 -1.31 -8.75 12.90
N HIS A 161 -2.02 -8.85 11.78
CA HIS A 161 -3.23 -8.06 11.54
C HIS A 161 -4.48 -8.87 11.26
N LYS A 162 -5.64 -8.30 11.62
CA LYS A 162 -6.93 -8.82 11.17
C LYS A 162 -7.09 -8.52 9.67
N VAL A 163 -7.04 -9.57 8.86
CA VAL A 163 -7.13 -9.47 7.40
C VAL A 163 -8.42 -10.13 6.93
N ASN A 164 -9.22 -9.40 6.15
CA ASN A 164 -10.45 -9.90 5.57
C ASN A 164 -10.23 -10.49 4.17
N LYS A 165 -10.13 -11.82 4.08
CA LYS A 165 -9.94 -12.54 2.81
C LYS A 165 -11.02 -12.25 1.76
N ASN A 166 -12.27 -12.07 2.17
CA ASN A 166 -13.36 -11.75 1.23
C ASN A 166 -13.14 -10.37 0.58
N LYS A 167 -12.65 -9.39 1.35
CA LYS A 167 -12.25 -8.08 0.80
C LYS A 167 -11.08 -8.20 -0.17
N ILE A 168 -10.05 -9.00 0.17
CA ILE A 168 -8.91 -9.28 -0.71
C ILE A 168 -9.40 -9.86 -2.05
N VAL A 169 -10.14 -10.97 -2.02
CA VAL A 169 -10.57 -11.66 -3.24
C VAL A 169 -11.48 -10.77 -4.09
N ARG A 170 -12.38 -10.01 -3.46
CA ARG A 170 -13.25 -9.05 -4.17
C ARG A 170 -12.41 -7.98 -4.89
N TYR A 171 -11.48 -7.34 -4.19
CA TYR A 171 -10.64 -6.30 -4.77
C TYR A 171 -9.66 -6.85 -5.82
N ALA A 172 -9.07 -8.03 -5.58
CA ALA A 172 -8.24 -8.73 -6.56
C ALA A 172 -8.98 -9.02 -7.86
N THR A 173 -10.27 -9.36 -7.77
CA THR A 173 -11.14 -9.53 -8.96
C THR A 173 -11.26 -8.23 -9.76
N ARG A 174 -11.46 -7.09 -9.09
CA ARG A 174 -11.50 -5.76 -9.75
C ARG A 174 -10.15 -5.37 -10.39
N ARG A 175 -9.04 -5.85 -9.83
CA ARG A 175 -7.68 -5.66 -10.36
C ARG A 175 -7.27 -6.68 -11.42
N GLY A 176 -8.08 -7.70 -11.69
CA GLY A 176 -7.72 -8.78 -12.61
C GLY A 176 -6.62 -9.72 -12.09
N ARG A 177 -6.40 -9.77 -10.76
CA ARG A 177 -5.33 -10.54 -10.09
C ARG A 177 -5.86 -11.63 -9.16
N LYS A 178 -7.11 -12.05 -9.37
CA LYS A 178 -7.80 -12.97 -8.46
C LYS A 178 -7.04 -14.29 -8.31
N GLU A 179 -6.59 -14.85 -9.42
CA GLU A 179 -5.92 -16.16 -9.46
C GLU A 179 -4.59 -16.13 -8.71
N GLU A 180 -3.73 -15.15 -9.01
CA GLU A 180 -2.44 -14.95 -8.33
C GLU A 180 -2.61 -14.76 -6.82
N VAL A 181 -3.56 -13.92 -6.41
CA VAL A 181 -3.85 -13.68 -4.99
C VAL A 181 -4.39 -14.94 -4.31
N GLN A 182 -5.29 -15.68 -4.95
CA GLN A 182 -5.81 -16.93 -4.39
C GLN A 182 -4.72 -18.00 -4.27
N GLN A 183 -3.80 -18.06 -5.23
CA GLN A 183 -2.65 -18.94 -5.20
C GLN A 183 -1.73 -18.61 -4.02
N LEU A 184 -1.40 -17.32 -3.81
CA LEU A 184 -0.63 -16.87 -2.64
C LEU A 184 -1.31 -17.21 -1.32
N LEU A 185 -2.64 -17.01 -1.21
CA LEU A 185 -3.37 -17.39 0.01
C LEU A 185 -3.30 -18.89 0.27
N LYS A 186 -3.45 -19.71 -0.78
CA LYS A 186 -3.38 -21.17 -0.69
C LYS A 186 -1.99 -21.66 -0.29
N ASP A 187 -0.95 -21.16 -0.95
CA ASP A 187 0.44 -21.59 -0.73
C ASP A 187 0.94 -21.28 0.68
N ASN A 188 0.42 -20.22 1.30
CA ASN A 188 0.74 -19.84 2.67
C ASN A 188 -0.24 -20.44 3.72
N ASN A 189 -1.21 -21.26 3.31
CA ASN A 189 -2.29 -21.77 4.18
C ASN A 189 -3.04 -20.66 4.93
N LEU A 190 -3.23 -19.51 4.28
CA LEU A 190 -3.75 -18.29 4.90
C LEU A 190 -5.25 -18.22 4.95
#